data_AF-A0A0J7K0W4-F1
#
_entry.id   AF-A0A0J7K0W4-F1
#
_cell.length_a   1.000
_cell.length_b   1.000
_cell.length_c   1.000
_cell.angle_alpha   90.00
_cell.angle_beta   90.00
_cell.angle_gamma   90.00
#
_symmetry.space_group_name_H-M   'P 1'
#
loop_
_entity.id
_entity.type
_entity.pdbx_description
1 polymer ?
#
loop_
_entity_poly.entity_id
_entity_poly.type
_entity_poly.pdbx_seq_one_letter_code
_entity_poly.pdbx_strand_id
1 'polypeptide(L)'
;MPNLRGPDERRRRLFANVISSILLYGAPVWRDELVTSKLQVVLGRLERSVAQRTISAYRTVSSNAAMLLARIPPLRFMAPMRKRMYMWLKRFKEEENAVLSK
;
A
#
# COMPACT_ATOMS: atom_id res chain seq x y z
N MET A 1 -6.51 11.85 12.99
CA MET A 1 -7.94 12.02 12.64
C MET A 1 -8.76 11.67 13.85
N PRO A 2 -9.63 12.58 14.34
CA PRO A 2 -10.56 12.28 15.43
C PRO A 2 -11.57 11.22 14.98
N ASN A 3 -11.95 10.31 15.89
CA ASN A 3 -12.96 9.29 15.61
C ASN A 3 -14.37 9.88 15.56
N LEU A 4 -14.65 10.89 16.40
CA LEU A 4 -15.94 11.59 16.48
C LEU A 4 -15.81 13.01 15.93
N ARG A 5 -16.87 13.52 15.28
CA ARG A 5 -16.91 14.86 14.67
C ARG A 5 -15.76 15.13 13.66
N GLY A 6 -15.18 14.05 13.12
CA GLY A 6 -14.06 14.11 12.19
C GLY A 6 -14.49 14.21 10.72
N PRO A 7 -13.52 14.12 9.79
CA PRO A 7 -13.78 14.13 8.35
C PRO A 7 -14.72 12.99 7.93
N ASP A 8 -15.54 13.22 6.92
CA ASP A 8 -16.40 12.20 6.31
C ASP A 8 -15.60 10.97 5.82
N GLU A 9 -16.25 9.81 5.77
CA GLU A 9 -15.64 8.52 5.38
C GLU A 9 -14.96 8.61 4.02
N ARG A 10 -15.55 9.35 3.06
CA ARG A 10 -14.94 9.60 1.73
C ARG A 10 -13.56 10.25 1.84
N ARG A 11 -13.41 11.26 2.71
CA ARG A 11 -12.13 11.94 2.91
C ARG A 11 -11.12 10.99 3.54
N ARG A 12 -11.52 10.18 4.52
CA ARG A 12 -10.61 9.20 5.16
C ARG A 12 -10.13 8.13 4.17
N ARG A 13 -11.02 7.64 3.30
CA ARG A 13 -10.65 6.72 2.20
C ARG A 13 -9.70 7.37 1.21
N LEU A 14 -9.91 8.64 0.84
CA LEU A 14 -8.99 9.37 -0.03
C LEU A 14 -7.57 9.37 0.55
N PHE A 15 -7.41 9.70 1.83
CA PHE A 15 -6.08 9.66 2.48
C PHE A 15 -5.49 8.25 2.51
N ALA A 16 -6.29 7.22 2.80
CA ALA A 16 -5.83 5.84 2.76
C ALA A 16 -5.33 5.42 1.37
N ASN A 17 -6.02 5.85 0.31
CA ASN A 17 -5.62 5.62 -1.07
C ASN A 17 -4.34 6.36 -1.42
N VAL A 18 -4.19 7.62 -1.01
CA VAL A 18 -2.96 8.41 -1.23
C VAL A 18 -1.77 7.74 -0.55
N ILE A 19 -1.90 7.34 0.71
CA ILE A 19 -0.84 6.62 1.44
C ILE A 19 -0.49 5.31 0.73
N SER A 20 -1.50 4.55 0.31
CA SER A 20 -1.29 3.29 -0.42
C SER A 20 -0.55 3.53 -1.74
N SER A 21 -0.90 4.57 -2.50
CA SER A 21 -0.22 4.94 -3.75
C SER A 21 1.25 5.29 -3.51
N ILE A 22 1.56 6.09 -2.49
CA ILE A 22 2.93 6.47 -2.14
C ILE A 22 3.77 5.23 -1.79
N LEU A 23 3.23 4.35 -0.94
CA LEU A 23 3.93 3.13 -0.53
C LEU A 23 4.17 2.19 -1.72
N LEU A 24 3.17 2.04 -2.57
CA LEU A 24 3.22 1.15 -3.74
C LEU A 24 4.06 1.70 -4.89
N TYR A 25 4.28 3.02 -4.94
CA TYR A 25 5.20 3.62 -5.91
C TYR A 25 6.63 3.09 -5.72
N GLY A 26 7.09 3.02 -4.47
CA GLY A 26 8.39 2.46 -4.12
C GLY A 26 8.46 0.93 -4.12
N ALA A 27 7.34 0.23 -4.34
CA ALA A 27 7.26 -1.23 -4.19
C ALA A 27 8.35 -2.01 -4.94
N PRO A 28 8.74 -1.66 -6.17
CA PRO A 28 9.78 -2.41 -6.87
C PRO A 28 11.14 -2.41 -6.16
N VAL A 29 11.42 -1.39 -5.36
CA VAL A 29 12.70 -1.22 -4.65
C VAL A 29 12.70 -2.01 -3.33
N TRP A 30 11.75 -1.72 -2.44
CA TRP A 30 11.76 -2.27 -1.08
C TRP A 30 11.18 -3.68 -0.97
N ARG A 31 10.56 -4.23 -2.03
CA ARG A 31 9.79 -5.46 -1.88
C ARG A 31 10.58 -6.70 -1.56
N ASP A 32 11.81 -6.78 -2.05
CA ASP A 32 12.66 -7.94 -1.81
C ASP A 32 13.23 -7.92 -0.40
N GLU A 33 13.55 -6.72 0.10
CA GLU A 33 13.98 -6.46 1.47
C GLU A 33 12.87 -6.73 2.50
N LEU A 34 11.61 -6.76 2.07
CA LEU A 34 10.48 -7.06 2.93
C LEU A 34 10.56 -8.48 3.48
N VAL A 35 11.10 -9.46 2.75
CA VAL A 35 11.03 -10.88 3.13
C VAL A 35 11.81 -11.18 4.42
N THR A 36 12.82 -10.36 4.75
CA THR A 36 13.82 -10.65 5.79
C THR A 36 13.84 -9.63 6.94
N SER A 37 12.96 -8.63 6.97
CA SER A 37 13.25 -7.41 7.74
C SER A 37 12.15 -6.90 8.68
N LYS A 38 12.61 -6.03 9.60
CA LYS A 38 11.80 -5.16 10.48
C LYS A 38 10.77 -4.32 9.70
N LEU A 39 10.96 -4.15 8.39
CA LEU A 39 10.06 -3.40 7.51
C LEU A 39 8.65 -4.00 7.49
N GLN A 40 8.47 -5.33 7.59
CA GLN A 40 7.14 -5.94 7.68
C GLN A 40 6.38 -5.47 8.92
N VAL A 41 7.05 -5.38 10.06
CA VAL A 41 6.43 -4.93 11.31
C VAL A 41 6.05 -3.45 11.23
N VAL A 42 6.92 -2.63 10.66
CA VAL A 42 6.67 -1.19 10.46
C VAL A 42 5.49 -0.97 9.50
N LEU A 43 5.49 -1.64 8.35
CA LEU A 43 4.40 -1.55 7.38
C LEU A 43 3.09 -2.11 7.93
N GLY A 44 3.11 -3.23 8.64
CA GLY A 44 1.90 -3.79 9.26
C GLY A 44 1.31 -2.87 10.34
N ARG A 45 2.15 -2.17 11.11
CA ARG A 45 1.70 -1.13 12.06
C ARG A 45 1.09 0.06 11.33
N LEU A 46 1.70 0.49 10.22
CA LEU A 46 1.19 1.57 9.38
C LEU A 46 -0.17 1.20 8.77
N GLU A 47 -0.27 0.04 8.12
CA GLU A 47 -1.52 -0.47 7.53
C GLU A 47 -2.64 -0.55 8.55
N ARG A 48 -2.37 -1.13 9.73
CA ARG A 48 -3.35 -1.17 10.82
C ARG A 48 -3.81 0.23 11.19
N SER A 49 -2.87 1.15 11.35
CA SER A 49 -3.16 2.53 11.77
C SER A 49 -3.98 3.30 10.73
N VAL A 50 -3.70 3.08 9.44
CA VAL A 50 -4.48 3.64 8.34
C VAL A 50 -5.88 3.02 8.33
N ALA A 51 -6.00 1.70 8.34
CA ALA A 51 -7.28 1.00 8.33
C ALA A 51 -8.18 1.41 9.51
N GLN A 52 -7.64 1.48 10.73
CA GLN A 52 -8.35 1.95 11.90
C GLN A 52 -8.87 3.39 11.73
N ARG A 53 -8.05 4.28 11.17
CA ARG A 53 -8.47 5.67 10.91
C ARG A 53 -9.53 5.77 9.81
N THR A 54 -9.47 4.91 8.79
CA THR A 54 -10.46 4.89 7.71
C THR A 54 -11.86 4.57 8.24
N ILE A 55 -11.97 3.59 9.13
CA ILE A 55 -13.25 3.15 9.72
C ILE A 55 -13.60 3.83 11.05
N SER A 56 -12.76 4.76 11.53
CA SER A 56 -12.88 5.35 12.88
C SER A 56 -12.93 4.33 14.02
N ALA A 57 -12.23 3.21 13.87
CA ALA A 57 -12.15 2.18 14.89
C ALA A 57 -11.28 2.60 16.08
N TYR A 58 -11.59 2.03 17.23
CA TYR A 58 -10.75 2.11 18.42
C TYR A 58 -9.47 1.27 18.26
N ARG A 59 -8.44 1.59 19.05
CA ARG A 59 -7.13 0.95 18.99
C ARG A 59 -7.17 -0.56 19.24
N THR A 60 -8.16 -1.03 20.00
CA THR A 60 -8.37 -2.44 20.38
C THR A 60 -8.80 -3.34 19.22
N VAL A 61 -9.35 -2.77 18.13
CA VAL A 61 -9.77 -3.56 16.95
C VAL A 61 -8.58 -4.24 16.31
N SER A 62 -8.69 -5.55 16.07
CA SER A 62 -7.62 -6.37 15.46
C SER A 62 -7.25 -5.86 14.06
N SER A 63 -6.00 -6.07 13.64
CA SER A 63 -5.51 -5.58 12.34
C SER A 63 -6.31 -6.16 11.16
N ASN A 64 -6.61 -7.46 11.22
CA ASN A 64 -7.35 -8.15 10.17
C ASN A 64 -8.79 -7.63 10.07
N ALA A 65 -9.48 -7.46 11.20
CA ALA A 65 -10.84 -6.89 11.21
C ALA A 65 -10.84 -5.46 10.70
N ALA A 66 -9.85 -4.64 11.10
CA ALA A 66 -9.73 -3.27 10.64
C ALA A 66 -9.55 -3.19 9.11
N MET A 67 -8.68 -4.00 8.52
CA MET A 67 -8.47 -4.02 7.07
C MET A 67 -9.69 -4.53 6.30
N LEU A 68 -10.35 -5.58 6.80
CA LEU A 68 -11.57 -6.10 6.20
C LEU A 68 -12.68 -5.06 6.17
N LEU A 69 -12.94 -4.39 7.30
CA LEU A 69 -13.95 -3.33 7.38
C LEU A 69 -13.56 -2.09 6.56
N ALA A 70 -12.28 -1.76 6.51
CA ALA A 70 -11.78 -0.64 5.70
C ALA A 70 -11.82 -0.92 4.20
N ARG A 71 -11.99 -2.18 3.79
CA ARG A 71 -11.90 -2.65 2.39
C ARG A 71 -10.54 -2.31 1.76
N ILE A 72 -9.47 -2.33 2.55
CA ILE A 72 -8.12 -2.04 2.10
C ILE A 72 -7.35 -3.36 1.92
N PRO A 73 -6.88 -3.69 0.70
CA PRO A 73 -6.10 -4.89 0.48
C PRO A 73 -4.72 -4.78 1.13
N PRO A 74 -4.21 -5.85 1.77
CA PRO A 74 -2.87 -5.86 2.33
C PRO A 74 -1.75 -5.60 1.31
N LEU A 75 -0.82 -4.70 1.67
CA LEU A 75 0.39 -4.34 0.95
C LEU A 75 1.27 -5.56 0.66
N ARG A 76 1.26 -6.57 1.54
CA ARG A 76 1.96 -7.84 1.29
C ARG A 76 1.51 -8.50 -0.02
N PHE A 77 0.25 -8.30 -0.43
CA PHE A 77 -0.31 -8.81 -1.68
C PHE A 77 -0.27 -7.82 -2.84
N MET A 78 -0.38 -6.52 -2.56
CA MET A 78 -0.36 -5.47 -3.59
C MET A 78 1.04 -5.18 -4.13
N ALA A 79 2.06 -5.21 -3.27
CA ALA A 79 3.39 -4.81 -3.70
C ALA A 79 4.16 -5.83 -4.58
N PRO A 80 3.97 -7.18 -4.53
CA PRO A 80 4.54 -8.06 -5.55
C PRO A 80 3.83 -7.87 -6.91
N MET A 81 2.52 -7.61 -6.93
CA MET A 81 1.79 -7.26 -8.14
C MET A 81 2.36 -5.98 -8.77
N ARG A 82 2.58 -4.93 -7.96
CA ARG A 82 3.19 -3.68 -8.43
C ARG A 82 4.61 -3.86 -8.94
N LYS A 83 5.43 -4.65 -8.24
CA LYS A 83 6.78 -5.00 -8.73
C LYS A 83 6.72 -5.72 -10.07
N ARG A 84 5.85 -6.72 -10.24
CA ARG A 84 5.69 -7.45 -11.51
C ARG A 84 5.31 -6.51 -12.65
N MET A 85 4.35 -5.62 -12.43
CA MET A 85 3.94 -4.63 -13.43
C MET A 85 5.09 -3.68 -13.79
N TYR A 86 5.84 -3.20 -12.81
CA TYR A 86 7.02 -2.37 -13.06
C TYR A 86 8.07 -3.10 -13.90
N MET A 87 8.39 -4.35 -13.56
CA MET A 87 9.37 -5.15 -14.30
C MET A 87 8.89 -5.46 -15.72
N TRP A 88 7.59 -5.68 -15.91
CA TRP A 88 6.97 -5.84 -17.23
C TRP A 88 7.18 -4.57 -18.06
N LEU A 89 6.72 -3.41 -17.59
CA LEU A 89 6.88 -2.12 -18.28
C LEU A 89 8.35 -1.78 -18.57
N LYS A 90 9.25 -2.08 -17.63
CA LYS A 90 10.69 -1.86 -17.81
C LYS A 90 11.23 -2.66 -19.00
N ARG A 91 10.85 -3.93 -19.14
CA ARG A 91 11.25 -4.79 -20.27
C ARG A 91 10.74 -4.25 -21.61
N PHE A 92 9.46 -3.88 -21.71
CA PHE A 92 8.92 -3.30 -22.96
C PHE A 92 9.67 -2.03 -23.37
N LYS A 93 9.99 -1.17 -22.40
CA LYS A 93 10.75 0.05 -22.68
C LYS A 93 12.19 -0.26 -23.13
N GLU A 94 12.83 -1.26 -22.56
CA GLU A 94 14.16 -1.72 -22.98
C GLU A 94 14.14 -2.29 -24.41
N GLU A 95 13.11 -3.07 -24.76
CA GLU A 95 12.90 -3.61 -26.10
C GLU A 95 12.63 -2.50 -27.14
N GLU A 96 11.76 -1.53 -26.82
CA GLU A 96 11.48 -0.37 -27.68
C GLU A 96 12.74 0.46 -27.95
N ASN A 97 13.51 0.76 -26.91
CA ASN A 97 14.78 1.49 -27.07
C ASN A 97 15.81 0.71 -27.90
N ALA A 98 15.85 -0.62 -27.77
CA ALA A 98 16.74 -1.46 -28.57
C ALA A 98 16.34 -1.52 -30.05
N VAL A 99 15.04 -1.36 -30.37
CA VAL A 99 14.53 -1.25 -31.75
C VAL A 99 14.82 0.13 -32.34
N LEU A 100 14.65 1.22 -31.57
CA LEU A 100 14.89 2.59 -32.03
C LEU A 100 16.38 2.96 -32.19
N SER A 101 17.29 2.17 -31.59
CA SER A 101 18.73 2.35 -31.69
C SER A 101 19.37 1.61 -32.88
N LYS A 102 18.58 0.88 -33.68
CA LYS A 102 19.01 0.23 -34.93
C LYS A 102 18.50 1.00 -36.13
#